data_AF-A0AA38HLW9-F1
#
_entry.id   AF-A0AA38HLW9-F1
#
_cell.length_a   1.000
_cell.length_b   1.000
_cell.length_c   1.000
_cell.angle_alpha   90.00
_cell.angle_beta   90.00
_cell.angle_gamma   90.00
#
_symmetry.space_group_name_H-M   'P 1'
#
loop_
_entity.id
_entity.type
_entity.pdbx_description
1 polymer ?
#
loop_
_entity_poly.entity_id
_entity_poly.type
_entity_poly.pdbx_seq_one_letter_code
_entity_poly.pdbx_strand_id
1 'polypeptide(L)'
;MAVSELPGSPLAVWTVKTHDSDPYHSYIVVAFINATLVLSIGETVEEVSDSGFLGVVSTLSASSIGEDALLQVYPSGIRHIRADKRINEWKAPAPALIVNCVQYILCAVDFHLPNNTLSCWLCLR
;
A
#
# COMPACT_ATOMS: atom_id res chain seq x y z
N MET A 1 -27.04 -5.03 -8.98
CA MET A 1 -25.73 -5.67 -8.72
C MET A 1 -24.72 -4.89 -9.54
N ALA A 2 -23.80 -4.16 -8.91
CA ALA A 2 -22.75 -3.46 -9.66
C ALA A 2 -21.66 -4.49 -9.99
N VAL A 3 -21.45 -4.74 -11.27
CA VAL A 3 -20.34 -5.57 -11.79
C VAL A 3 -19.45 -4.62 -12.56
N SER A 4 -18.20 -4.49 -12.12
CA SER A 4 -17.18 -3.72 -12.83
C SER A 4 -16.25 -4.71 -13.51
N GLU A 5 -16.12 -4.63 -14.82
CA GLU A 5 -15.18 -5.46 -15.55
C GLU A 5 -13.76 -4.92 -15.37
N LEU A 6 -12.90 -5.73 -14.75
CA LEU A 6 -11.51 -5.39 -14.55
C LEU A 6 -10.68 -5.71 -15.80
N PRO A 7 -9.71 -4.85 -16.17
CA PRO A 7 -8.84 -5.11 -17.30
C PRO A 7 -7.90 -6.28 -16.98
N GLY A 8 -8.19 -7.45 -17.54
CA GLY A 8 -7.34 -8.64 -17.38
C GLY A 8 -7.49 -9.34 -16.03
N SER A 9 -6.59 -10.29 -15.77
CA SER A 9 -6.64 -11.12 -14.56
C SER A 9 -5.92 -10.44 -13.39
N PRO A 10 -6.64 -10.07 -12.30
CA PRO A 10 -6.00 -9.52 -11.12
C PRO A 10 -5.15 -10.58 -10.41
N LEU A 11 -4.02 -10.16 -9.84
CA LEU A 11 -3.15 -10.98 -9.01
C LEU A 11 -3.63 -11.01 -7.55
N ALA A 12 -4.05 -9.85 -7.05
CA ALA A 12 -4.48 -9.68 -5.66
C ALA A 12 -5.39 -8.45 -5.52
N VAL A 13 -6.19 -8.46 -4.45
CA VAL A 13 -7.11 -7.38 -4.09
C VAL A 13 -7.01 -7.12 -2.59
N TRP A 14 -6.96 -5.84 -2.22
CA TRP A 14 -7.02 -5.38 -0.84
C TRP A 14 -8.09 -4.31 -0.68
N THR A 15 -8.69 -4.26 0.50
CA THR A 15 -9.54 -3.15 0.94
C THR A 15 -8.84 -2.45 2.09
N VAL A 16 -8.68 -1.13 2.00
CA VAL A 16 -7.94 -0.36 3.01
C VAL A 16 -8.78 0.81 3.51
N LYS A 17 -8.67 1.06 4.82
CA LYS A 17 -9.24 2.25 5.44
C LYS A 17 -8.22 3.39 5.37
N THR A 18 -8.69 4.62 5.24
CA THR A 18 -7.81 5.79 5.32
C THR A 18 -7.46 6.08 6.76
N HIS A 19 -8.44 5.96 7.67
CA HIS A 19 -8.25 6.09 9.10
C HIS A 19 -8.70 4.83 9.85
N ASP A 20 -8.01 4.43 10.92
CA ASP A 20 -8.37 3.23 11.69
C ASP A 20 -9.78 3.34 12.30
N SER A 21 -10.13 4.53 12.78
CA SER A 21 -11.46 4.84 13.32
C SER A 21 -12.57 4.88 12.27
N ASP A 22 -12.26 4.77 10.97
CA ASP A 22 -13.29 4.81 9.93
C ASP A 22 -14.19 3.57 10.03
N PRO A 23 -15.52 3.74 9.96
CA PRO A 23 -16.44 2.60 9.98
C PRO A 23 -16.34 1.74 8.72
N TYR A 24 -15.85 2.30 7.61
CA TYR A 24 -15.82 1.66 6.30
C TYR A 24 -14.44 1.80 5.65
N HIS A 25 -14.15 0.92 4.69
CA HIS A 25 -12.96 1.02 3.85
C HIS A 25 -13.13 2.13 2.82
N SER A 26 -12.07 2.88 2.57
CA SER A 26 -12.07 4.02 1.64
C SER A 26 -11.57 3.63 0.26
N TYR A 27 -10.70 2.61 0.17
CA TYR A 27 -10.09 2.20 -1.10
C TYR A 27 -10.15 0.69 -1.32
N ILE A 28 -10.27 0.33 -2.59
CA ILE A 28 -10.02 -1.02 -3.13
C ILE A 28 -8.78 -0.93 -4.00
N VAL A 29 -7.74 -1.69 -3.64
CA VAL A 29 -6.48 -1.75 -4.39
C VAL A 29 -6.41 -3.09 -5.10
N VAL A 30 -6.27 -3.07 -6.42
CA VAL A 30 -6.19 -4.26 -7.28
C VAL A 30 -4.82 -4.30 -7.93
N ALA A 31 -4.06 -5.37 -7.67
CA ALA A 31 -2.77 -5.59 -8.33
C ALA A 31 -2.94 -6.39 -9.62
N PHE A 32 -2.24 -5.94 -10.65
CA PHE A 32 -2.00 -6.66 -11.90
C PHE A 32 -0.50 -6.92 -12.05
N ILE A 33 -0.12 -7.69 -13.08
CA ILE A 33 1.28 -8.06 -13.35
C ILE A 33 2.19 -6.83 -13.52
N ASN A 34 1.70 -5.76 -14.15
CA ASN A 34 2.50 -4.55 -14.44
C ASN A 34 1.80 -3.25 -14.04
N ALA A 35 0.74 -3.32 -13.23
CA ALA A 35 -0.03 -2.16 -12.84
C ALA A 35 -0.73 -2.38 -11.50
N THR A 36 -1.16 -1.29 -10.90
CA THR A 36 -2.03 -1.28 -9.74
C THR A 36 -3.19 -0.33 -10.03
N LEU A 37 -4.40 -0.82 -9.88
CA LEU A 37 -5.62 -0.04 -10.00
C LEU A 37 -6.13 0.29 -8.60
N VAL A 38 -6.45 1.56 -8.36
CA VAL A 38 -7.00 2.01 -7.08
C VAL A 38 -8.39 2.58 -7.33
N LEU A 39 -9.36 2.05 -6.60
CA LEU A 39 -10.74 2.50 -6.63
C LEU A 39 -11.08 3.14 -5.29
N SER A 40 -11.70 4.31 -5.31
CA SER A 40 -12.27 4.96 -4.13
C SER A 40 -13.70 4.48 -3.90
N ILE A 41 -14.06 4.28 -2.63
CA ILE A 41 -15.40 3.92 -2.19
C ILE A 41 -16.07 5.18 -1.64
N GLY A 42 -16.97 5.77 -2.41
CA GLY A 42 -17.83 6.88 -1.99
C GLY A 42 -19.32 6.51 -2.12
N GLU A 43 -20.10 7.40 -2.74
CA GLU A 43 -21.46 7.04 -3.19
C GLU A 43 -21.40 5.99 -4.32
N THR A 44 -20.43 6.17 -5.21
CA THR A 44 -20.07 5.30 -6.32
C THR A 44 -18.64 4.79 -6.14
N VAL A 45 -18.31 3.70 -6.84
CA VAL A 45 -16.92 3.20 -6.91
C VAL A 45 -16.27 3.80 -8.15
N GLU A 46 -15.17 4.52 -7.96
CA GLU A 46 -14.50 5.26 -9.03
C GLU A 46 -12.99 5.03 -9.00
N GLU A 47 -12.35 4.97 -10.17
CA GLU A 47 -10.89 4.90 -10.27
C GLU A 47 -10.26 6.24 -9.88
N VAL A 48 -9.25 6.18 -9.01
CA VAL A 48 -8.57 7.36 -8.48
C VAL A 48 -7.05 7.26 -8.65
N SER A 49 -6.44 8.38 -9.06
CA SER A 49 -4.98 8.51 -9.25
C SER A 49 -4.28 9.33 -8.16
N ASP A 50 -5.04 10.03 -7.31
CA ASP A 50 -4.53 10.93 -6.27
C ASP A 50 -4.44 10.27 -4.88
N SER A 51 -4.63 8.94 -4.82
CA SER A 51 -4.53 8.13 -3.61
C SER A 51 -3.10 7.98 -3.05
N GLY A 52 -2.08 8.37 -3.82
CA GLY A 52 -0.65 8.27 -3.46
C GLY A 52 -0.01 6.91 -3.80
N PHE A 53 -0.82 5.89 -4.08
CA PHE A 53 -0.34 4.60 -4.57
C PHE A 53 0.34 4.75 -5.93
N LEU A 54 1.36 3.94 -6.18
CA LEU A 54 2.05 3.86 -7.45
C LEU A 54 1.29 2.92 -8.40
N GLY A 55 0.54 3.48 -9.35
CA GLY A 55 -0.29 2.71 -10.29
C GLY A 55 0.49 2.01 -11.41
N VAL A 56 1.73 2.43 -11.69
CA VAL A 56 2.54 1.92 -12.83
C VAL A 56 3.37 0.68 -12.50
N VAL A 57 3.20 0.10 -11.32
CA VAL A 57 3.91 -1.11 -10.87
C VAL A 57 2.93 -2.11 -10.28
N SER A 58 3.32 -3.38 -10.22
CA SER A 58 2.57 -4.37 -9.45
C SER A 58 2.71 -4.12 -7.95
N THR A 59 1.60 -4.21 -7.23
CA THR A 59 1.57 -4.13 -5.77
C THR A 59 1.61 -5.53 -5.18
N LEU A 60 2.51 -5.75 -4.21
CA LEU A 60 2.63 -6.99 -3.45
C LEU A 60 1.78 -6.98 -2.18
N SER A 61 1.59 -5.80 -1.58
CA SER A 61 0.71 -5.60 -0.43
C SER A 61 0.27 -4.14 -0.34
N ALA A 62 -0.99 -3.94 0.02
CA ALA A 62 -1.57 -2.64 0.32
C ALA A 62 -2.34 -2.70 1.64
N SER A 63 -2.17 -1.71 2.49
CA SER A 63 -2.76 -1.69 3.84
C SER A 63 -2.77 -0.30 4.48
N SER A 64 -3.51 -0.17 5.57
CA SER A 64 -3.33 0.93 6.53
C SER A 64 -2.26 0.59 7.57
N ILE A 65 -1.56 1.62 8.05
CA ILE A 65 -0.57 1.55 9.13
C ILE A 65 -0.74 2.78 10.02
N GLY A 66 -0.73 2.56 11.34
CA GLY A 66 -1.00 3.64 12.30
C GLY A 66 -2.46 4.13 12.22
N GLU A 67 -2.68 5.39 12.60
CA GLU A 67 -4.01 5.98 12.64
C GLU A 67 -4.49 6.42 11.24
N ASP A 68 -3.62 7.03 10.44
CA ASP A 68 -4.00 7.80 9.24
C ASP A 68 -3.02 7.64 8.06
N ALA A 69 -2.31 6.52 7.99
CA ALA A 69 -1.34 6.27 6.92
C ALA A 69 -1.60 4.96 6.17
N LEU A 70 -1.16 4.93 4.91
CA LEU A 70 -1.25 3.80 4.01
C LEU A 70 0.15 3.32 3.65
N LEU A 71 0.28 2.01 3.45
CA LEU A 71 1.51 1.35 3.03
C LEU A 71 1.25 0.60 1.72
N GLN A 72 2.16 0.79 0.77
CA GLN A 72 2.23 0.01 -0.45
C GLN A 72 3.60 -0.65 -0.55
N VAL A 73 3.63 -1.96 -0.71
CA VAL A 73 4.84 -2.72 -1.01
C VAL A 73 4.83 -3.09 -2.48
N TYR A 74 5.91 -2.81 -3.19
CA TYR A 74 6.10 -3.16 -4.60
C TYR A 74 7.51 -3.74 -4.81
N PRO A 75 7.79 -4.44 -5.92
CA PRO A 75 9.04 -5.20 -6.05
C PRO A 75 10.32 -4.38 -5.85
N SER A 76 10.33 -3.10 -6.22
CA SER A 76 11.51 -2.23 -6.12
C SER A 76 11.51 -1.31 -4.89
N GLY A 77 10.52 -1.41 -3.99
CA GLY A 77 10.47 -0.54 -2.83
C GLY A 77 9.19 -0.61 -1.99
N ILE A 78 9.12 0.28 -1.01
CA ILE A 78 8.01 0.44 -0.10
C ILE A 78 7.64 1.92 -0.09
N ARG A 79 6.34 2.21 -0.19
CA ARG A 79 5.80 3.55 -0.15
C ARG A 79 4.90 3.71 1.07
N HIS A 80 5.22 4.69 1.89
CA HIS A 80 4.44 5.11 3.05
C HIS A 80 3.77 6.44 2.71
N ILE A 81 2.44 6.45 2.70
CA ILE A 81 1.58 7.55 2.27
C ILE A 81 0.85 8.05 3.51
N ARG A 82 1.09 9.30 3.91
CA ARG A 82 0.44 9.90 5.07
C ARG A 82 -0.81 10.67 4.66
N ALA A 83 -1.73 10.92 5.60
CA ALA A 83 -2.92 11.73 5.37
C ALA A 83 -2.63 13.15 4.86
N ASP A 84 -1.46 13.72 5.21
CA ASP A 84 -1.00 15.03 4.71
C ASP A 84 -0.47 15.00 3.26
N LYS A 85 -0.69 13.89 2.54
CA LYS A 85 -0.21 13.60 1.18
C LYS A 85 1.31 13.54 1.05
N ARG A 86 2.07 13.52 2.15
CA ARG A 86 3.51 13.26 2.09
C ARG A 86 3.74 11.79 1.80
N ILE A 87 4.62 11.56 0.84
CA ILE A 87 5.01 10.22 0.41
C ILE A 87 6.47 9.99 0.80
N ASN A 88 6.70 8.99 1.64
CA ASN A 88 8.02 8.49 1.95
C ASN A 88 8.26 7.21 1.15
N GLU A 89 9.25 7.24 0.27
CA GLU A 89 9.62 6.09 -0.55
C GLU A 89 10.93 5.50 -0.07
N TRP A 90 10.90 4.24 0.33
CA TRP A 90 12.09 3.43 0.53
C TRP A 90 12.33 2.58 -0.70
N LYS A 91 13.50 2.71 -1.33
CA LYS A 91 13.88 1.88 -2.47
C LYS A 91 14.68 0.69 -2.00
N ALA A 92 14.36 -0.48 -2.54
CA ALA A 92 15.16 -1.67 -2.30
C ALA A 92 16.59 -1.45 -2.85
N PRO A 93 17.64 -1.92 -2.16
CA PRO A 93 19.01 -1.79 -2.63
C PRO A 93 19.18 -2.58 -3.93
N ALA A 94 19.54 -1.89 -5.02
CA ALA A 94 19.73 -2.55 -6.31
C ALA A 94 20.90 -3.57 -6.24
N PRO A 95 20.77 -4.76 -6.85
CA PRO A 95 19.70 -5.24 -7.73
C PRO A 95 18.59 -6.05 -7.02
N ALA A 96 18.48 -5.97 -5.69
CA ALA A 96 17.52 -6.76 -4.94
C ALA A 96 16.07 -6.32 -5.18
N LEU A 97 15.17 -7.29 -5.20
CA LEU A 97 13.72 -7.08 -5.29
C LEU A 97 13.04 -7.70 -4.07
N ILE A 98 11.94 -7.07 -3.64
CA ILE A 98 11.02 -7.62 -2.65
C ILE A 98 10.19 -8.69 -3.35
N VAL A 99 10.32 -9.94 -2.91
CA VAL A 99 9.60 -11.08 -3.50
C VAL A 99 8.39 -11.45 -2.65
N ASN A 100 8.53 -11.35 -1.33
CA ASN A 100 7.50 -11.65 -0.36
C ASN A 100 7.41 -10.52 0.65
N CYS A 101 6.20 -10.28 1.14
CA CYS A 101 5.95 -9.36 2.23
C CYS A 101 4.92 -9.96 3.18
N VAL A 102 5.11 -9.75 4.48
CA VAL A 102 4.14 -10.07 5.51
C VAL A 102 3.92 -8.81 6.31
N GLN A 103 2.66 -8.46 6.51
CA GLN A 103 2.30 -7.37 7.39
C GLN A 103 1.72 -7.93 8.68
N TYR A 104 2.37 -7.62 9.79
CA TYR A 104 1.82 -7.87 11.11
C TYR A 104 1.11 -6.59 11.58
N ILE A 105 -0.13 -6.75 12.05
CA ILE A 105 -0.95 -5.68 12.68
C ILE A 105 -0.26 -5.03 13.89
N LEU A 106 0.80 -5.65 14.43
CA LEU A 106 1.57 -5.17 15.60
C LEU A 106 2.73 -4.21 15.29
N CYS A 107 3.04 -3.91 14.02
CA CYS A 107 4.12 -2.97 13.69
C CYS A 107 3.64 -1.50 13.72
N ALA A 108 3.11 -1.08 14.86
CA ALA A 108 3.09 0.32 15.27
C ALA A 108 3.96 0.44 16.52
N VAL A 109 5.27 0.54 16.32
CA VAL A 109 6.16 1.08 17.36
C VAL A 109 7.00 2.15 16.68
N ASP A 110 6.82 3.37 17.17
CA ASP A 110 7.31 4.62 16.63
C ASP A 110 8.74 4.58 16.08
N PHE A 111 8.89 5.01 14.83
CA PHE A 111 10.20 5.27 14.22
C PHE A 111 10.63 6.71 14.55
N HIS A 112 11.24 6.90 15.72
CA HIS A 112 12.12 8.04 15.96
C HIS A 112 13.55 7.52 16.20
N LEU A 113 14.31 7.38 15.11
CA LEU A 113 15.75 7.12 15.20
C LEU A 113 16.50 8.44 14.97
N PRO A 114 17.32 8.92 15.94
CA PRO A 114 18.07 10.15 15.80
C PRO A 114 19.35 9.99 14.98
N ASN A 115 19.70 8.80 14.50
CA ASN A 115 20.88 8.61 13.67
C ASN A 115 20.75 7.44 12.70
N ASN A 116 20.90 7.82 11.44
CA ASN A 116 21.17 7.07 10.21
C ASN A 116 21.79 5.65 10.37
N THR A 117 20.95 4.63 10.55
CA THR A 117 21.25 3.24 10.15
C THR A 117 19.96 2.45 9.95
N LEU A 118 19.53 2.35 8.68
CA LEU A 118 18.43 1.49 8.24
C LEU A 118 18.73 0.04 8.58
N SER A 119 18.22 -0.42 9.72
CA SER A 119 18.28 -1.82 10.14
C SER A 119 16.97 -2.50 9.77
N CYS A 120 17.03 -3.27 8.68
CA CYS A 120 16.29 -4.50 8.44
C CYS A 120 14.92 -4.63 9.14
N TRP A 121 13.85 -4.15 8.51
CA TRP A 121 12.48 -4.55 8.83
C TRP A 121 12.16 -5.93 8.24
N LEU A 122 13.04 -6.90 8.50
CA LEU A 122 12.85 -8.31 8.15
C LEU A 122 12.85 -9.12 9.45
N CYS A 123 11.69 -9.21 10.09
CA CYS A 123 11.43 -10.29 11.04
C CYS A 123 10.42 -11.21 10.33
N LEU A 124 10.86 -12.08 9.42
CA LEU A 124 11.37 -13.43 9.74
C LEU A 124 10.67 -14.01 10.97
N ARG A 125 9.66 -14.84 10.69
CA ARG A 125 9.77 -16.23 11.10
C ARG A 125 10.23 -17.05 9.91
#